data_AF-A0A7Y2GH04-F1
#
_entry.id   AF-A0A7Y2GH04-F1
#
_cell.length_a   1.000
_cell.length_b   1.000
_cell.length_c   1.000
_cell.angle_alpha   90.00
_cell.angle_beta   90.00
_cell.angle_gamma   90.00
#
_symmetry.space_group_name_H-M   'P 1'
#
loop_
_entity.id
_entity.type
_entity.pdbx_description
1 polymer ?
#
loop_
_entity_poly.entity_id
_entity_poly.type
_entity_poly.pdbx_seq_one_letter_code
_entity_poly.pdbx_strand_id
1 'polypeptide(L)'
;MTNRKGVFIGAYVPNELKESLKRRAASEHRTLSQEITRILVEAVHGQGLPSGSVDRRNPTTTPRRRTTDPLPRRRSEDLPFIAPESKS
;
A
#
# COMPACT_ATOMS: atom_id res chain seq x y z
N MET A 1 23.50 24.60 3.40
CA MET A 1 23.15 23.51 4.33
C MET A 1 21.90 23.92 5.09
N THR A 2 20.75 23.33 4.78
CA THR A 2 19.47 23.70 5.40
C THR A 2 19.46 23.25 6.86
N ASN A 3 19.37 24.19 7.79
CA ASN A 3 19.13 23.93 9.20
C ASN A 3 17.73 23.29 9.36
N ARG A 4 17.64 21.96 9.32
CA ARG A 4 16.38 21.28 9.65
C ARG A 4 16.20 21.37 11.16
N LYS A 5 15.41 22.33 11.62
CA LYS A 5 15.02 22.44 13.03
C LYS A 5 14.15 21.22 13.37
N GLY A 6 14.74 20.24 14.05
CA GLY A 6 13.99 19.13 14.65
C GLY A 6 13.33 19.55 15.96
N VAL A 7 12.20 18.94 16.29
CA VAL A 7 11.54 19.07 17.60
C VAL A 7 11.89 17.85 18.44
N PHE A 8 12.26 18.05 19.72
CA PHE A 8 12.52 16.96 20.64
C PHE A 8 11.22 16.43 21.24
N ILE A 9 11.06 15.11 21.24
CA ILE A 9 9.90 14.42 21.82
C ILE A 9 10.39 13.66 23.06
N GLY A 10 9.87 14.03 24.23
CA GLY A 10 10.05 13.29 25.48
C GLY A 10 8.80 12.48 25.79
N ALA A 11 8.96 11.19 26.04
CA ALA A 11 7.88 10.30 26.47
C ALA A 11 8.41 9.31 27.49
N TYR A 12 7.56 8.96 28.47
CA TYR A 12 7.84 7.85 29.35
C TYR A 12 7.66 6.53 28.58
N VAL A 13 8.66 5.65 28.68
CA VAL A 13 8.65 4.34 28.04
C VAL A 13 9.10 3.32 29.08
N PRO A 14 8.30 2.26 29.36
CA PRO A 14 8.73 1.16 30.21
C PRO A 14 10.06 0.56 29.75
N ASN A 15 10.91 0.15 30.69
CA ASN A 15 12.28 -0.25 30.38
C ASN A 15 12.33 -1.44 29.39
N GLU A 16 11.45 -2.41 29.57
CA GLU A 16 11.32 -3.57 28.69
C GLU A 16 10.96 -3.18 27.26
N LEU A 17 10.05 -2.22 27.11
CA LEU A 17 9.62 -1.73 25.81
C LEU A 17 10.74 -0.93 25.12
N LYS A 18 11.49 -0.14 25.87
CA LYS A 18 12.67 0.58 25.36
C LYS A 18 13.72 -0.39 24.82
N GLU A 19 14.03 -1.45 25.55
CA GLU A 19 15.01 -2.45 25.12
C GLU A 19 14.53 -3.26 23.91
N SER A 20 13.25 -3.62 23.87
CA SER A 20 12.63 -4.23 22.68
C SER A 20 12.75 -3.33 21.44
N LEU A 21 12.42 -2.05 21.56
CA LEU A 21 12.53 -1.08 20.47
C LEU A 21 13.98 -0.91 19.98
N LYS A 22 14.96 -0.89 20.89
CA LYS A 22 16.38 -0.84 20.53
C LYS A 22 16.82 -2.07 19.74
N ARG A 23 16.43 -3.28 20.19
CA ARG A 23 16.77 -4.53 19.49
C ARG A 23 16.16 -4.57 18.10
N ARG A 24 14.91 -4.15 17.98
CA ARG A 24 14.23 -4.03 16.68
C ARG A 24 14.93 -3.04 15.76
N ALA A 25 15.24 -1.83 16.26
CA ALA A 25 15.95 -0.83 15.49
C ALA A 25 17.31 -1.33 15.00
N ALA A 26 18.07 -2.02 15.86
CA ALA A 26 19.36 -2.62 15.51
C ALA A 26 19.23 -3.70 14.41
N SER A 27 18.18 -4.51 14.46
CA SER A 27 17.93 -5.54 13.43
C SER A 27 17.63 -4.97 12.05
N GLU A 28 17.11 -3.74 11.98
CA GLU A 28 16.81 -3.03 10.73
C GLU A 28 17.88 -1.97 10.40
N HIS A 29 19.04 -2.00 11.07
CA HIS A 29 20.12 -1.03 10.92
C HIS A 29 19.69 0.44 11.08
N ARG A 30 18.70 0.69 11.95
CA ARG A 30 18.15 2.01 12.27
C ARG A 30 18.55 2.46 13.66
N THR A 31 18.52 3.77 13.89
CA THR A 31 18.58 4.34 15.24
C THR A 31 17.23 4.26 15.94
N LEU A 32 17.23 4.29 17.28
CA LEU A 32 15.99 4.28 18.06
C LEU A 32 15.04 5.42 17.67
N SER A 33 15.57 6.63 17.45
CA SER A 33 14.77 7.79 17.02
C SER A 33 14.13 7.59 15.65
N GLN A 34 14.83 6.94 14.71
CA GLN A 34 14.31 6.61 13.39
C GLN A 34 13.18 5.58 13.48
N GLU A 35 13.33 4.56 14.35
CA GLU A 35 12.30 3.56 14.59
C GLU A 35 11.03 4.18 15.18
N ILE A 36 11.18 5.02 16.21
CA ILE A 36 10.07 5.74 16.82
C ILE A 36 9.36 6.60 15.77
N THR A 37 10.12 7.33 14.95
CA THR A 37 9.54 8.17 13.89
C THR A 37 8.77 7.32 12.88
N ARG A 38 9.30 6.17 12.45
CA ARG A 38 8.62 5.23 11.54
C ARG A 38 7.30 4.74 12.13
N ILE A 39 7.31 4.29 13.39
CA ILE A 39 6.11 3.81 14.08
C ILE A 39 5.06 4.92 14.22
N LEU A 40 5.48 6.15 14.56
CA LEU A 40 4.57 7.28 14.67
C LEU A 40 3.95 7.63 13.30
N VAL A 41 4.75 7.63 12.23
CA VAL A 41 4.28 7.86 10.86
C VAL A 41 3.29 6.75 10.45
N GLU A 42 3.59 5.48 10.72
CA GLU A 42 2.68 4.35 10.47
C GLU A 42 1.39 4.45 11.30
N ALA A 43 1.46 4.91 12.54
CA ALA A 43 0.27 5.07 13.37
C ALA A 43 -0.66 6.19 12.85
N VAL A 44 -0.09 7.28 12.33
CA VAL A 44 -0.84 8.44 11.81
C VAL A 44 -1.39 8.17 10.41
N HIS A 45 -0.60 7.55 9.54
CA HIS A 45 -0.94 7.35 8.13
C HIS A 45 -1.45 5.93 7.81
N GLY A 46 -1.52 5.04 8.81
CA GLY A 46 -1.79 3.62 8.64
C GLY A 46 -0.53 2.82 8.28
N GLN A 47 -0.66 1.49 8.13
CA GLN A 47 0.36 0.62 7.52
C GLN A 47 0.53 1.02 6.04
N GLY A 48 1.16 2.17 5.84
CA GLY A 48 1.31 2.86 4.58
C GLY A 48 2.42 2.17 3.82
N LEU A 49 2.03 1.57 2.71
CA LEU A 49 2.93 1.09 1.66
C LEU A 49 4.11 2.10 1.47
N PRO A 50 5.32 1.61 1.11
CA PRO A 50 6.53 2.41 1.06
C PRO A 50 6.36 3.73 0.29
N SER A 51 7.13 4.76 0.66
CA SER A 51 7.11 6.08 0.01
C SER A 51 7.14 5.96 -1.53
N GLY A 52 6.09 6.43 -2.20
CA GLY A 52 5.88 6.33 -3.66
C GLY A 52 4.84 5.29 -4.08
N SER A 53 4.28 4.54 -3.14
CA SER A 53 3.19 3.60 -3.40
C SER A 53 1.83 4.29 -3.38
N VAL A 54 1.01 3.97 -4.38
CA VAL A 54 -0.38 4.38 -4.45
C VAL A 54 -1.22 3.32 -3.74
N ASP A 55 -1.97 3.71 -2.72
CA ASP A 55 -2.96 2.83 -2.11
C ASP A 55 -4.08 2.55 -3.12
N ARG A 56 -4.06 1.35 -3.70
CA ARG A 56 -5.05 0.86 -4.67
C ARG A 56 -6.21 0.12 -4.00
N ARG A 57 -6.26 0.05 -2.67
CA ARG A 57 -7.31 -0.65 -1.91
C ARG A 57 -8.32 0.30 -1.29
N ASN A 58 -8.17 1.62 -1.48
CA ASN A 58 -9.14 2.61 -1.05
C ASN A 58 -10.53 2.31 -1.67
N PRO A 59 -11.63 2.23 -0.88
CA PRO A 59 -12.99 2.04 -1.41
C PRO A 59 -13.43 3.13 -2.41
N THR A 60 -12.77 4.28 -2.46
CA THR A 60 -12.99 5.35 -3.44
C THR A 60 -12.21 5.13 -4.75
N THR A 61 -11.43 4.06 -4.87
CA THR A 61 -10.67 3.77 -6.10
C THR A 61 -11.64 3.41 -7.23
N THR A 62 -11.55 4.13 -8.34
CA THR A 62 -12.41 3.87 -9.49
C THR A 62 -12.10 2.47 -10.04
N PRO A 63 -13.10 1.58 -10.15
CA PRO A 63 -12.83 0.22 -10.59
C PRO A 63 -12.25 0.26 -12.01
N ARG A 64 -11.21 -0.53 -12.25
CA ARG A 64 -10.56 -0.64 -13.58
C ARG A 64 -11.67 -0.89 -14.60
N ARG A 65 -11.78 -0.13 -15.70
CA ARG A 65 -12.88 -0.17 -16.70
C ARG A 65 -13.49 -1.56 -17.00
N ARG A 66 -12.69 -2.62 -16.99
CA ARG A 66 -13.14 -4.03 -17.15
C ARG A 66 -14.03 -4.57 -16.03
N THR A 67 -14.11 -3.89 -14.89
CA THR A 67 -14.85 -4.27 -13.68
C THR A 67 -16.22 -3.61 -13.63
N THR A 68 -16.38 -2.46 -14.30
CA THR A 68 -17.65 -1.71 -14.41
C THR A 68 -18.41 -2.00 -15.70
N ASP A 69 -17.87 -2.84 -16.57
CA ASP A 69 -18.50 -3.19 -17.85
C ASP A 69 -19.65 -4.18 -17.59
N PRO A 70 -20.90 -3.84 -17.95
CA PRO A 70 -22.03 -4.73 -17.73
C PRO A 70 -21.87 -6.02 -18.56
N LEU A 71 -22.09 -7.18 -17.92
CA LEU A 71 -22.33 -8.42 -18.63
C LEU A 71 -23.68 -8.35 -19.36
N PRO A 72 -23.85 -8.96 -20.55
CA PRO A 72 -22.99 -9.96 -21.17
C PRO A 72 -21.94 -9.38 -22.14
N ARG A 73 -20.75 -9.99 -22.15
CA ARG A 73 -19.61 -9.69 -23.06
C ARG A 73 -19.85 -10.02 -24.54
N ARG A 74 -21.10 -10.26 -24.96
CA ARG A 74 -21.43 -10.45 -26.37
C ARG A 74 -21.94 -9.13 -26.91
N ARG A 75 -21.20 -8.52 -27.83
CA ARG A 75 -21.74 -7.42 -28.63
C ARG A 75 -22.85 -8.01 -29.50
N SER A 76 -23.86 -7.21 -29.83
CA SER A 76 -24.93 -7.61 -30.75
C SER A 76 -24.43 -8.11 -32.12
N GLU A 77 -23.16 -7.86 -32.44
CA GLU A 77 -22.46 -8.22 -33.67
C GLU A 77 -21.65 -9.52 -33.54
N ASP A 78 -21.56 -10.12 -32.34
CA ASP A 78 -20.94 -11.43 -32.14
C ASP A 78 -21.88 -12.53 -32.66
N LEU A 79 -21.98 -12.63 -33.99
CA LEU A 79 -22.67 -13.71 -34.67
C LEU A 79 -22.00 -15.04 -34.31
N PRO A 80 -22.77 -16.12 -34.08
CA PRO A 80 -22.19 -17.44 -33.89
C PRO A 80 -21.42 -17.83 -35.16
N PHE A 81 -20.22 -18.36 -35.01
CA PHE A 81 -19.44 -18.93 -36.11
C PHE A 81 -20.24 -20.08 -36.72
N ILE A 82 -20.68 -19.91 -37.98
CA ILE A 82 -21.26 -20.98 -38.79
C ILE A 82 -20.11 -21.54 -39.62
N ALA A 83 -19.69 -22.77 -39.33
CA ALA A 83 -18.71 -23.46 -40.16
C ALA A 83 -19.31 -23.67 -41.57
N PRO A 84 -18.55 -23.41 -42.66
CA PRO A 84 -19.03 -23.77 -43.99
C PRO A 84 -19.18 -25.29 -44.06
N GLU A 85 -20.34 -25.77 -44.51
CA GLU A 85 -20.55 -27.17 -44.85
C GLU A 85 -19.43 -27.60 -45.79
N SER A 86 -18.66 -28.61 -45.40
CA SER A 86 -17.72 -29.28 -46.26
C SER A 86 -18.51 -29.89 -47.41
N LYS A 87 -18.52 -29.22 -48.57
CA LYS A 87 -19.04 -29.79 -49.80
C LYS A 87 -18.22 -31.05 -50.12
N SER A 88 -18.88 -32.20 -49.97
CA SER A 88 -18.49 -33.50 -50.52
C SER A 88 -18.51 -33.49 -52.03
#